data_AF-A0A6G6K0B8-F1
#
_entry.id   AF-A0A6G6K0B8-F1
#
_cell.length_a   1.000
_cell.length_b   1.000
_cell.length_c   1.000
_cell.angle_alpha   90.00
_cell.angle_beta   90.00
_cell.angle_gamma   90.00
#
_symmetry.space_group_name_H-M   'P 1'
#
loop_
_entity.id
_entity.type
_entity.pdbx_description
1 polymer ?
#
loop_
_entity_poly.entity_id
_entity_poly.type
_entity_poly.pdbx_seq_one_letter_code
_entity_poly.pdbx_strand_id
1 'polypeptide(L)'
;MLPQFPSNDAHYNQWQDNLTSVALTHAHELSLDPTRKAALENARLAWQNAFTDHLKAQAAAAATASWKENARREQEIFLRPLLAEWQENPNVSLTLRTALGMGARHEGRNGNTKPTTRPQLEADTSRMGQLTIHFRDFGSSTKAKPPGVRGCQFWTQIGGSPPVILESMNHVATDTRTPYVIQFNEEDFGKLIYIIGRWESQRGLTGPMSEMLTVTIPG
;
A
#
# COMPACT_ATOMS: atom_id res chain seq x y z
N MET A 1 -44.90 -16.70 -35.05
CA MET A 1 -43.54 -16.64 -34.46
C MET A 1 -43.27 -17.96 -33.79
N LEU A 2 -42.11 -18.57 -34.03
CA LEU A 2 -41.70 -19.78 -33.31
C LEU A 2 -41.35 -19.41 -31.87
N PRO A 3 -41.63 -20.27 -30.88
CA PRO A 3 -41.21 -20.04 -29.50
C PRO A 3 -39.68 -19.95 -29.41
N GLN A 4 -39.18 -19.00 -28.63
CA GLN A 4 -37.75 -18.80 -28.44
C GLN A 4 -37.18 -19.87 -27.50
N PHE A 5 -36.04 -20.46 -27.88
CA PHE A 5 -35.35 -21.43 -27.04
C PHE A 5 -34.70 -20.75 -25.83
N PRO A 6 -34.62 -21.44 -24.67
CA PRO A 6 -33.85 -20.95 -23.52
C PRO A 6 -32.38 -20.71 -23.90
N SER A 7 -31.83 -19.57 -23.49
CA SER A 7 -30.44 -19.17 -23.82
C SER A 7 -29.38 -19.75 -22.88
N ASN A 8 -29.77 -20.18 -21.68
CA ASN A 8 -28.89 -20.81 -20.71
C ASN A 8 -28.93 -22.32 -20.90
N ASP A 9 -27.78 -22.96 -21.10
CA ASP A 9 -27.66 -24.40 -21.37
C ASP A 9 -28.25 -25.29 -20.26
N ALA A 10 -28.17 -24.89 -18.99
CA ALA A 10 -28.79 -25.64 -17.90
C ALA A 10 -30.32 -25.57 -17.95
N HIS A 11 -30.87 -24.39 -18.26
CA HIS A 11 -32.31 -24.21 -18.46
C HIS A 11 -32.78 -24.90 -19.74
N TYR A 12 -31.99 -24.84 -20.80
CA TYR A 12 -32.24 -25.54 -22.05
C TYR A 12 -32.24 -27.06 -21.83
N ASN A 13 -31.29 -27.59 -21.06
CA ASN A 13 -31.23 -29.02 -20.74
C ASN A 13 -32.49 -29.51 -20.01
N GLN A 14 -33.01 -28.75 -19.04
CA GLN A 14 -34.26 -29.06 -18.35
C GLN A 14 -35.47 -28.94 -19.27
N TRP A 15 -35.51 -27.87 -20.07
CA TRP A 15 -36.61 -27.60 -20.98
C TRP A 15 -36.72 -28.66 -22.08
N GLN A 16 -35.60 -29.04 -22.72
CA GLN A 16 -35.60 -30.03 -23.81
C GLN A 16 -35.97 -31.44 -23.31
N ASP A 17 -35.58 -31.78 -22.07
CA ASP A 17 -35.91 -33.05 -21.44
C ASP A 17 -37.41 -33.15 -21.16
N ASN A 18 -37.98 -32.10 -20.56
CA ASN A 18 -39.42 -32.00 -20.34
C ASN A 18 -40.19 -31.98 -21.67
N LEU A 19 -39.74 -31.22 -22.67
CA LEU A 19 -40.36 -31.16 -23.99
C LEU A 19 -40.42 -32.54 -24.64
N THR A 20 -39.31 -33.28 -24.64
CA THR A 20 -39.25 -34.61 -25.24
C THR A 20 -40.14 -35.60 -24.49
N SER A 21 -40.11 -35.58 -23.15
CA SER A 21 -40.97 -36.42 -22.31
C SER A 21 -42.46 -36.19 -22.58
N VAL A 22 -42.90 -34.94 -22.61
CA VAL A 22 -44.30 -34.56 -22.90
C VAL A 22 -44.67 -34.90 -24.35
N ALA A 23 -43.79 -34.61 -25.32
CA ALA A 23 -44.05 -34.88 -26.73
C ALA A 23 -44.19 -36.38 -27.02
N LEU A 24 -43.38 -37.23 -26.38
CA LEU A 24 -43.48 -38.68 -26.51
C LEU A 24 -44.73 -39.24 -25.82
N THR A 25 -45.12 -38.68 -24.69
CA THR A 25 -46.35 -39.05 -23.96
C THR A 25 -47.61 -38.72 -24.77
N HIS A 26 -47.68 -37.54 -25.37
CA HIS A 26 -48.80 -37.07 -26.20
C HIS A 26 -48.59 -37.30 -27.69
N ALA A 27 -47.78 -38.30 -28.06
CA ALA A 27 -47.33 -38.47 -29.44
C ALA A 27 -48.46 -38.76 -30.44
N HIS A 28 -49.59 -39.33 -30.00
CA HIS A 28 -50.78 -39.52 -30.83
C HIS A 28 -51.46 -38.19 -31.16
N GLU A 29 -51.65 -37.33 -30.15
CA GLU A 29 -52.25 -36.00 -30.31
C GLU A 29 -51.39 -35.10 -31.20
N LEU A 30 -50.07 -35.20 -31.07
CA LEU A 30 -49.08 -34.47 -31.88
C LEU A 30 -48.84 -35.10 -33.26
N SER A 31 -49.51 -36.21 -33.59
CA SER A 31 -49.35 -36.93 -34.86
C SER A 31 -47.87 -37.27 -35.18
N LEU A 32 -47.11 -37.65 -34.15
CA LEU A 32 -45.71 -38.05 -34.30
C LEU A 32 -45.64 -39.51 -34.77
N ASP A 33 -45.12 -39.71 -35.98
CA ASP A 33 -44.85 -41.06 -36.49
C ASP A 33 -43.62 -41.69 -35.79
N PRO A 34 -43.46 -43.02 -35.85
CA PRO A 34 -42.37 -43.72 -35.18
C PRO A 34 -40.97 -43.19 -35.51
N THR A 35 -40.75 -42.74 -36.75
CA THR A 35 -39.45 -42.20 -37.20
C THR A 35 -39.12 -40.89 -36.48
N ARG A 36 -40.10 -39.98 -36.37
CA ARG A 36 -39.92 -38.71 -35.66
C ARG A 36 -39.75 -38.89 -34.17
N LYS A 37 -40.46 -39.85 -33.55
CA LYS A 37 -40.25 -40.19 -32.13
C LYS A 37 -38.82 -40.64 -31.87
N ALA A 38 -38.30 -41.55 -32.69
CA ALA A 38 -36.92 -42.02 -32.58
C ALA A 38 -35.90 -40.89 -32.81
N ALA A 39 -36.13 -40.03 -33.82
CA ALA A 39 -35.24 -38.90 -34.09
C ALA A 39 -35.20 -37.87 -32.93
N LEU A 40 -36.36 -37.56 -32.34
CA LEU A 40 -36.45 -36.64 -31.19
C LEU A 40 -35.71 -37.19 -29.97
N GLU A 41 -35.92 -38.47 -29.66
CA GLU A 41 -35.26 -39.13 -28.53
C GLU A 41 -33.74 -39.23 -28.73
N ASN A 42 -33.29 -39.56 -29.94
CA ASN A 42 -31.86 -39.57 -30.27
C ASN A 42 -31.22 -38.19 -30.15
N ALA A 43 -31.92 -37.13 -30.55
CA ALA A 43 -31.45 -35.75 -30.40
C ALA A 43 -31.34 -35.34 -28.92
N ARG A 44 -32.32 -35.70 -28.09
CA ARG A 44 -32.27 -35.52 -26.63
C ARG A 44 -31.04 -36.20 -26.02
N LEU A 45 -30.83 -37.48 -26.33
CA LEU A 45 -29.71 -38.25 -25.79
C LEU A 45 -28.36 -37.69 -26.24
N ALA A 46 -28.24 -37.28 -27.51
CA ALA A 46 -27.02 -36.66 -28.03
C ALA A 46 -26.68 -35.37 -27.26
N TRP A 47 -27.68 -34.51 -27.01
CA TRP A 47 -27.49 -33.30 -26.20
C TRP A 47 -27.12 -33.62 -24.75
N GLN A 48 -27.83 -34.53 -24.09
CA GLN A 48 -27.57 -34.88 -22.68
C GLN A 48 -26.16 -35.43 -22.47
N ASN A 49 -25.69 -36.27 -23.39
CA ASN A 49 -24.33 -36.80 -23.36
C ASN A 49 -23.30 -35.67 -23.52
N ALA A 50 -23.46 -34.81 -24.53
CA ALA A 50 -22.55 -33.69 -24.77
C ALA A 50 -22.53 -32.70 -23.59
N PHE A 51 -23.68 -32.37 -23.01
CA PHE A 51 -23.78 -31.50 -21.84
C PHE A 51 -23.09 -32.11 -20.61
N THR A 52 -23.28 -33.41 -20.37
CA THR A 52 -22.62 -34.12 -19.26
C THR A 52 -21.10 -34.17 -19.43
N ASP A 53 -20.63 -34.42 -20.66
CA ASP A 53 -19.19 -34.46 -20.97
C ASP A 53 -18.56 -33.07 -20.85
N HIS A 54 -19.26 -32.02 -21.26
CA HIS A 54 -18.84 -30.63 -21.05
C HIS A 54 -18.65 -30.32 -19.56
N LEU A 55 -19.62 -30.67 -18.70
CA LEU A 55 -19.52 -30.42 -17.26
C LEU A 55 -18.35 -31.18 -16.62
N LYS A 56 -18.10 -32.44 -17.03
CA LYS A 56 -16.93 -33.21 -16.57
C LYS A 56 -15.62 -32.54 -17.00
N ALA A 57 -15.53 -32.11 -18.26
CA ALA A 57 -14.34 -31.43 -18.77
C ALA A 57 -14.10 -30.09 -18.05
N GLN A 58 -15.16 -29.33 -17.77
CA GLN A 58 -15.08 -28.09 -17.00
C GLN A 58 -14.56 -28.34 -15.58
N ALA A 59 -15.10 -29.35 -14.89
CA ALA A 59 -14.64 -29.72 -13.55
C ALA A 59 -13.17 -30.18 -13.54
N ALA A 60 -12.74 -30.97 -14.53
CA ALA A 60 -11.36 -31.41 -14.67
C ALA A 60 -10.39 -30.24 -14.95
N ALA A 61 -10.79 -29.29 -15.79
CA ALA A 61 -10.02 -28.08 -16.06
C ALA A 61 -9.87 -27.21 -14.80
N ALA A 62 -10.95 -27.03 -14.02
CA ALA A 62 -10.89 -26.29 -12.76
C ALA A 62 -9.97 -26.98 -11.74
N ALA A 63 -10.06 -28.31 -11.62
CA ALA A 63 -9.20 -29.09 -10.73
C ALA A 63 -7.73 -28.94 -11.12
N THR A 64 -7.37 -29.18 -12.38
CA THR A 64 -5.98 -29.07 -12.88
C THR A 64 -5.41 -27.65 -12.71
N ALA A 65 -6.22 -26.61 -12.92
CA ALA A 65 -5.83 -25.24 -12.64
C ALA A 65 -5.52 -25.01 -11.15
N SER A 66 -6.36 -25.53 -10.25
CA SER A 66 -6.15 -25.45 -8.80
C SER A 66 -4.88 -26.19 -8.35
N TRP A 67 -4.63 -27.39 -8.89
CA TRP A 67 -3.40 -28.15 -8.61
C TRP A 67 -2.14 -27.37 -9.00
N LYS A 68 -2.12 -26.76 -10.20
CA LYS A 68 -1.01 -25.92 -10.65
C LYS A 68 -0.79 -24.74 -9.71
N GLU A 69 -1.86 -24.08 -9.27
CA GLU A 69 -1.77 -22.92 -8.37
C GLU A 69 -1.28 -23.31 -6.97
N ASN A 70 -1.75 -24.45 -6.44
CA ASN A 70 -1.27 -24.96 -5.15
C ASN A 70 0.20 -25.38 -5.23
N ALA A 71 0.61 -26.08 -6.28
CA ALA A 71 2.01 -26.46 -6.49
C ALA A 71 2.93 -25.23 -6.59
N ARG A 72 2.47 -24.18 -7.29
CA ARG A 72 3.19 -22.89 -7.33
C ARG A 72 3.29 -22.27 -5.94
N ARG A 73 2.19 -22.23 -5.17
CA ARG A 73 2.19 -21.65 -3.82
C ARG A 73 3.16 -22.40 -2.89
N GLU A 74 3.14 -23.72 -2.90
CA GLU A 74 4.05 -24.55 -2.10
C GLU A 74 5.51 -24.31 -2.50
N GLN A 75 5.79 -24.23 -3.81
CA GLN A 75 7.11 -23.90 -4.31
C GLN A 75 7.56 -22.50 -3.88
N GLU A 76 6.69 -21.49 -3.96
CA GLU A 76 7.01 -20.14 -3.50
C GLU A 76 7.29 -20.08 -1.99
N ILE A 77 6.53 -20.83 -1.17
CA ILE A 77 6.76 -20.93 0.27
C ILE A 77 8.16 -21.51 0.56
N PHE A 78 8.57 -22.53 -0.19
CA PHE A 78 9.90 -23.12 -0.05
C PHE A 78 11.03 -22.22 -0.58
N LEU A 79 10.84 -21.62 -1.75
CA LEU A 79 11.88 -20.83 -2.41
C LEU A 79 12.14 -19.49 -1.73
N ARG A 80 11.13 -18.82 -1.16
CA ARG A 80 11.29 -17.51 -0.51
C ARG A 80 12.38 -17.48 0.59
N PRO A 81 12.37 -18.37 1.59
CA PRO A 81 13.41 -18.39 2.61
C PRO A 81 14.78 -18.77 2.04
N LEU A 82 14.84 -19.72 1.10
CA LEU A 82 16.08 -20.14 0.45
C LEU A 82 16.74 -18.98 -0.33
N LEU A 83 15.96 -18.22 -1.09
CA LEU A 83 16.43 -17.05 -1.82
C LEU A 83 16.87 -15.93 -0.86
N ALA A 84 16.19 -15.77 0.28
CA ALA A 84 16.60 -14.81 1.32
C ALA A 84 17.96 -15.20 1.93
N GLU A 85 18.18 -16.47 2.24
CA GLU A 85 19.47 -16.98 2.73
C GLU A 85 20.59 -16.73 1.72
N TRP A 86 20.36 -17.02 0.43
CA TRP A 86 21.35 -16.75 -0.62
C TRP A 86 21.62 -15.27 -0.84
N GLN A 87 20.62 -14.41 -0.61
CA GLN A 87 20.79 -12.96 -0.66
C GLN A 87 21.64 -12.44 0.50
N GLU A 88 21.58 -13.07 1.66
CA GLU A 88 22.41 -12.71 2.83
C GLU A 88 23.80 -13.33 2.79
N ASN A 89 23.96 -14.46 2.11
CA ASN A 89 25.22 -15.20 2.07
C ASN A 89 26.32 -14.43 1.29
N PRO A 90 27.42 -14.02 1.95
CA PRO A 90 28.51 -13.27 1.32
C PRO A 90 29.29 -14.10 0.29
N ASN A 91 29.18 -15.42 0.30
CA ASN A 91 29.83 -16.30 -0.68
C ASN A 91 29.06 -16.38 -2.01
N VAL A 92 27.81 -15.89 -2.06
CA VAL A 92 27.01 -15.83 -3.29
C VAL A 92 27.36 -14.53 -4.02
N SER A 93 28.21 -14.64 -5.04
CA SER A 93 28.66 -13.49 -5.84
C SER A 93 27.50 -12.76 -6.52
N LEU A 94 27.65 -11.45 -6.73
CA LEU A 94 26.64 -10.64 -7.43
C LEU A 94 26.31 -11.19 -8.83
N THR A 95 27.31 -11.70 -9.55
CA THR A 95 27.15 -12.34 -10.86
C THR A 95 26.24 -13.57 -10.78
N LEU A 96 26.41 -14.41 -9.76
CA LEU A 96 25.57 -15.59 -9.55
C LEU A 96 24.14 -15.19 -9.18
N ARG A 97 23.95 -14.12 -8.39
CA ARG A 97 22.61 -13.58 -8.06
C ARG A 97 21.89 -13.08 -9.31
N THR A 98 22.59 -12.33 -10.17
CA THR A 98 22.03 -11.84 -11.44
C THR A 98 21.66 -12.99 -12.38
N ALA A 99 22.51 -14.02 -12.48
CA ALA A 99 22.23 -15.22 -13.27
C ALA A 99 21.00 -16.00 -12.74
N LEU A 100 20.78 -15.99 -11.42
CA LEU A 100 19.61 -16.58 -10.76
C LEU A 100 18.36 -15.69 -10.82
N GLY A 101 18.42 -14.53 -11.49
CA GLY A 101 17.31 -13.57 -11.55
C GLY A 101 17.03 -12.86 -10.22
N MET A 102 17.91 -13.00 -9.23
CA MET A 102 17.83 -12.28 -7.96
C MET A 102 18.37 -10.87 -8.19
N GLY A 103 17.48 -9.87 -8.07
CA GLY A 103 17.85 -8.47 -8.25
C GLY A 103 19.03 -8.07 -7.35
N ALA A 104 19.88 -7.17 -7.86
CA ALA A 104 20.93 -6.57 -7.05
C ALA A 104 20.32 -5.93 -5.80
N ARG A 105 20.97 -6.11 -4.65
CA ARG A 105 20.56 -5.46 -3.42
C ARG A 105 20.51 -3.94 -3.66
N HIS A 106 19.40 -3.30 -3.33
CA HIS A 106 19.31 -1.84 -3.32
C HIS A 106 20.13 -1.28 -2.15
N GLU A 107 21.45 -1.23 -2.31
CA GLU A 107 22.35 -0.47 -1.46
C GLU A 107 22.25 1.00 -1.88
N GLY A 108 21.24 1.71 -1.36
CA GLY A 108 21.03 3.10 -1.76
C GLY A 108 19.84 3.82 -1.14
N ARG A 109 18.84 3.11 -0.61
CA ARG A 109 17.78 3.74 0.18
C ARG A 109 18.23 3.89 1.64
N ASN A 110 19.33 4.62 1.84
CA ASN A 110 19.82 4.99 3.17
C ASN A 110 19.02 6.20 3.67
N GLY A 111 17.78 5.96 4.13
CA GLY A 111 17.08 6.86 5.05
C GLY A 111 17.63 6.80 6.48
N ASN A 112 18.81 6.19 6.66
CA ASN A 112 19.36 5.75 7.94
C ASN A 112 20.54 6.60 8.44
N THR A 113 21.03 7.57 7.65
CA THR A 113 22.16 8.39 8.07
C THR A 113 21.69 9.44 9.08
N LYS A 114 22.42 9.55 10.19
CA LYS A 114 22.24 10.64 11.17
C LYS A 114 22.32 11.98 10.42
N PRO A 115 21.40 12.94 10.65
CA PRO A 115 21.51 14.25 10.04
C PRO A 115 22.84 14.90 10.45
N THR A 116 23.63 15.36 9.48
CA THR A 116 24.95 15.95 9.71
C THR A 116 24.93 17.47 9.75
N THR A 117 23.91 18.09 9.14
CA THR A 117 23.72 19.54 9.14
C THR A 117 22.81 19.97 10.31
N ARG A 118 22.81 21.27 10.63
CA ARG A 118 21.95 21.87 11.65
C ARG A 118 20.80 22.63 11.00
N PRO A 119 19.63 22.77 11.65
CA PRO A 119 18.59 23.67 11.16
C PRO A 119 19.00 25.13 11.39
N GLN A 120 18.65 26.00 10.44
CA GLN A 120 18.63 27.44 10.62
C GLN A 120 17.19 27.88 10.90
N LEU A 121 16.98 28.58 12.02
CA LEU A 121 15.68 29.08 12.44
C LEU A 121 15.57 30.57 12.18
N GLU A 122 14.38 31.01 11.78
CA GLU A 122 14.03 32.40 11.55
C GLU A 122 12.64 32.66 12.11
N ALA A 123 12.51 33.66 12.97
CA ALA A 123 11.25 34.01 13.63
C ALA A 123 10.57 35.17 12.92
N ASP A 124 9.26 35.03 12.71
CA ASP A 124 8.36 36.07 12.27
C ASP A 124 7.33 36.35 13.39
N THR A 125 7.38 37.57 13.92
CA THR A 125 6.52 38.12 14.99
C THR A 125 5.51 39.13 14.47
N SER A 126 5.23 39.15 13.16
CA SER A 126 4.29 40.10 12.54
C SER A 126 2.85 40.00 13.05
N ARG A 127 2.50 38.94 13.79
CA ARG A 127 1.16 38.71 14.35
C ARG A 127 1.20 38.72 15.88
N MET A 128 0.28 39.46 16.50
CA MET A 128 0.14 39.49 17.96
C MET A 128 -0.24 38.11 18.50
N GLY A 129 0.36 37.70 19.61
CA GLY A 129 0.11 36.41 20.27
C GLY A 129 0.54 35.17 19.48
N GLN A 130 1.23 35.34 18.34
CA GLN A 130 1.66 34.24 17.48
C GLN A 130 3.12 34.41 17.08
N LEU A 131 3.92 33.35 17.22
CA LEU A 131 5.26 33.27 16.65
C LEU A 131 5.28 32.24 15.51
N THR A 132 5.68 32.70 14.33
CA THR A 132 5.85 31.83 13.16
C THR A 132 7.33 31.54 12.96
N ILE A 133 7.71 30.27 12.98
CA ILE A 133 9.09 29.82 12.88
C ILE A 133 9.31 29.22 11.50
N HIS A 134 10.13 29.90 10.71
CA HIS A 134 10.68 29.37 9.48
C HIS A 134 11.93 28.57 9.78
N PHE A 135 12.05 27.40 9.17
CA PHE A 135 13.19 26.53 9.36
C PHE A 135 13.65 25.93 8.04
N ARG A 136 14.96 25.93 7.84
CA ARG A 136 15.64 25.44 6.63
C ARG A 136 16.98 24.82 6.97
N ASP A 137 17.58 24.13 6.01
CA ASP A 137 18.94 23.64 6.19
C ASP A 137 19.95 24.79 6.29
N PHE A 138 20.98 24.63 7.12
CA PHE A 138 21.98 25.68 7.35
C PHE A 138 22.75 25.99 6.06
N GLY A 139 22.72 27.26 5.65
CA GLY A 139 23.35 27.72 4.40
C GLY A 139 22.51 27.48 3.13
N SER A 140 21.34 26.84 3.25
CA SER A 140 20.41 26.69 2.12
C SER A 140 19.59 27.95 1.91
N SER A 141 19.39 28.35 0.66
CA SER A 141 18.43 29.39 0.25
C SER A 141 17.02 28.85 0.04
N THR A 142 16.85 27.52 0.10
CA THR A 142 15.56 26.86 -0.12
C THR A 142 14.92 26.41 1.20
N LYS A 143 13.59 26.26 1.19
CA LYS A 143 12.82 25.72 2.33
C LYS A 143 12.93 24.19 2.47
N ALA A 144 13.83 23.56 1.72
CA ALA A 144 14.00 22.12 1.72
C ALA A 144 14.74 21.65 2.97
N LYS A 145 14.35 20.48 3.47
CA LYS A 145 15.09 19.75 4.50
C LYS A 145 16.27 19.01 3.86
N PRO A 146 17.33 18.70 4.63
CA PRO A 146 18.39 17.83 4.15
C PRO A 146 17.84 16.43 3.78
N PRO A 147 18.48 15.73 2.83
CA PRO A 147 18.11 14.37 2.49
C PRO A 147 18.19 13.45 3.71
N GLY A 148 17.16 12.60 3.91
CA GLY A 148 17.09 11.66 5.03
C GLY A 148 16.52 12.24 6.33
N VAL A 149 16.21 13.54 6.39
CA VAL A 149 15.60 14.18 7.55
C VAL A 149 14.06 14.08 7.49
N ARG A 150 13.46 13.59 8.59
CA ARG A 150 12.01 13.51 8.79
C ARG A 150 11.43 14.88 9.13
N GLY A 151 12.00 15.59 10.10
CA GLY A 151 11.46 16.86 10.60
C GLY A 151 12.42 17.59 11.54
N CYS A 152 12.02 18.80 11.95
CA CYS A 152 12.70 19.61 12.97
C CYS A 152 11.96 19.49 14.31
N GLN A 153 12.68 19.10 15.35
CA GLN A 153 12.21 19.16 16.73
C GLN A 153 12.43 20.57 17.27
N PHE A 154 11.43 21.13 17.93
CA PHE A 154 11.48 22.43 18.58
C PHE A 154 11.44 22.30 20.10
N TRP A 155 12.38 22.98 20.74
CA TRP A 155 12.49 23.09 22.18
C TRP A 155 12.38 24.55 22.57
N THR A 156 11.53 24.88 23.55
CA THR A 156 11.31 26.27 23.98
C THR A 156 11.38 26.45 25.49
N GLN A 157 11.73 27.66 25.91
CA GLN A 157 11.63 28.13 27.28
C GLN A 157 11.16 29.59 27.27
N ILE A 158 10.09 29.89 28.01
CA ILE A 158 9.53 31.24 28.14
C ILE A 158 10.03 31.85 29.45
N GLY A 159 10.67 33.02 29.37
CA GLY A 159 11.22 33.77 30.49
C GLY A 159 12.43 33.12 31.15
N GLY A 160 12.89 33.76 32.24
CA GLY A 160 14.03 33.30 33.04
C GLY A 160 15.40 33.54 32.41
N SER A 161 16.41 32.90 32.99
CA SER A 161 17.78 32.94 32.48
C SER A 161 17.92 32.08 31.21
N PRO A 162 18.84 32.44 30.30
CA PRO A 162 19.12 31.63 29.11
C PRO A 162 19.42 30.18 29.48
N PRO A 163 18.79 29.18 28.83
CA PRO A 163 19.05 27.77 29.11
C PRO A 163 20.49 27.40 28.73
N VAL A 164 21.15 26.62 29.58
CA VAL A 164 22.52 26.11 29.35
C VAL A 164 22.50 24.72 28.71
N ILE A 165 21.40 23.97 28.88
CA ILE A 165 21.25 22.56 28.49
C ILE A 165 19.89 22.40 27.78
N LEU A 166 19.82 21.57 26.74
CA LEU A 166 18.58 21.39 25.96
C LEU A 166 17.48 20.72 26.79
N GLU A 167 17.86 19.76 27.64
CA GLU A 167 16.97 18.97 28.48
C GLU A 167 16.26 19.80 29.55
N SER A 168 16.70 21.04 29.81
CA SER A 168 15.98 21.97 30.70
C SER A 168 14.88 22.75 29.96
N MET A 169 14.80 22.64 28.64
CA MET A 169 13.77 23.27 27.82
C MET A 169 12.59 22.31 27.58
N ASN A 170 11.42 22.84 27.26
CA ASN A 170 10.24 22.04 26.96
C ASN A 170 10.23 21.64 25.48
N HIS A 171 10.05 20.35 25.19
CA HIS A 171 9.79 19.90 23.82
C HIS A 171 8.37 20.32 23.42
N VAL A 172 8.26 21.09 22.33
CA VAL A 172 6.97 21.62 21.88
C VAL A 172 6.39 20.76 20.76
N ALA A 173 7.20 20.48 19.73
CA ALA A 173 6.73 19.75 18.56
C ALA A 173 7.89 19.20 17.71
N THR A 174 7.55 18.24 16.86
CA THR A 174 8.38 17.82 15.72
C THR A 174 7.65 18.15 14.44
N ASP A 175 8.04 19.22 13.75
CA ASP A 175 7.40 19.64 12.50
C ASP A 175 8.11 19.05 11.29
N THR A 176 7.33 18.55 10.34
CA THR A 176 7.82 17.99 9.08
C THR A 176 7.88 19.01 7.95
N ARG A 177 7.27 20.20 8.09
CA ARG A 177 7.26 21.23 7.03
C ARG A 177 7.24 22.64 7.61
N THR A 178 8.03 23.55 7.01
CA THR A 178 8.02 24.97 7.39
C THR A 178 6.83 25.72 6.79
N PRO A 179 6.22 26.69 7.51
CA PRO A 179 6.54 27.14 8.87
C PRO A 179 5.81 26.39 9.99
N TYR A 180 6.42 26.39 11.18
CA TYR A 180 5.77 25.97 12.43
C TYR A 180 5.20 27.20 13.14
N VAL A 181 4.05 27.06 13.78
CA VAL A 181 3.35 28.17 14.45
C VAL A 181 3.16 27.84 15.93
N ILE A 182 3.58 28.77 16.80
CA ILE A 182 3.33 28.73 18.23
C ILE A 182 2.36 29.86 18.59
N GLN A 183 1.30 29.53 19.33
CA GLN A 183 0.36 30.49 19.89
C GLN A 183 0.65 30.66 21.38
N PHE A 184 0.60 31.90 21.86
CA PHE A 184 0.85 32.25 23.26
C PHE A 184 -0.42 32.81 23.91
N ASN A 185 -0.53 32.63 25.22
CA ASN A 185 -1.55 33.28 26.02
C ASN A 185 -1.13 34.73 26.33
N GLU A 186 -2.11 35.58 26.66
CA GLU A 186 -1.88 37.00 26.99
C GLU A 186 -0.90 37.19 28.15
N GLU A 187 -0.84 36.24 29.09
CA GLU A 187 0.08 36.25 30.23
C GLU A 187 1.56 36.16 29.86
N ASP A 188 1.87 35.70 28.65
CA ASP A 188 3.25 35.53 28.15
C ASP A 188 3.72 36.67 27.25
N PHE A 189 2.85 37.63 26.96
CA PHE A 189 3.17 38.78 26.13
C PHE A 189 4.29 39.63 26.74
N GLY A 190 5.25 40.06 25.91
CA GLY A 190 6.42 40.82 26.36
C GLY A 190 7.52 40.00 27.05
N LYS A 191 7.32 38.70 27.31
CA LYS A 191 8.39 37.83 27.81
C LYS A 191 9.33 37.41 26.68
N LEU A 192 10.57 37.08 27.03
CA LEU A 192 11.53 36.46 26.11
C LEU A 192 11.23 34.98 25.96
N ILE A 193 11.30 34.45 24.74
CA ILE A 193 11.31 33.02 24.45
C ILE A 193 12.66 32.62 23.87
N TYR A 194 13.23 31.54 24.40
CA TYR A 194 14.42 30.87 23.88
C TYR A 194 13.98 29.64 23.09
N ILE A 195 14.53 29.46 21.89
CA ILE A 195 14.12 28.39 20.97
C ILE A 195 15.36 27.69 20.39
N ILE A 196 15.34 26.36 20.41
CA ILE A 196 16.36 25.52 19.74
C ILE A 196 15.65 24.52 18.82
N GLY A 197 16.19 24.38 17.60
CA GLY A 197 15.77 23.41 16.60
C GLY A 197 16.76 22.25 16.49
N ARG A 198 16.29 21.03 16.25
CA ARG A 198 17.15 19.87 15.96
C ARG A 198 16.54 18.98 14.89
N TRP A 199 17.33 18.55 13.92
CA TRP A 199 16.85 17.59 12.91
C TRP A 199 16.65 16.20 13.51
N GLU A 200 15.60 15.52 13.06
CA GLU A 200 15.31 14.13 13.36
C GLU A 200 15.21 13.33 12.05
N SER A 201 15.85 12.16 11.99
CA SER A 201 15.73 11.20 10.87
C SER A 201 14.45 10.36 10.97
N GLN A 202 14.20 9.50 9.98
CA GLN A 202 13.06 8.58 10.00
C GLN A 202 13.10 7.55 11.16
N ARG A 203 14.27 7.31 11.77
CA ARG A 203 14.46 6.38 12.91
C ARG A 203 14.68 7.08 14.25
N GLY A 204 14.43 8.38 14.34
CA GLY A 204 14.64 9.14 15.57
C GLY A 204 16.10 9.50 15.86
N LEU A 205 17.05 9.15 14.98
CA LEU A 205 18.43 9.64 15.10
C LEU A 205 18.45 11.14 14.87
N THR A 206 19.23 11.85 15.67
CA THR A 206 19.15 13.30 15.73
C THR A 206 20.43 14.00 15.29
N GLY A 207 20.26 15.12 14.59
CA GLY A 207 21.36 15.94 14.11
C GLY A 207 21.91 16.91 15.16
N PRO A 208 22.90 17.73 14.76
CA PRO A 208 23.35 18.88 15.55
C PRO A 208 22.21 19.89 15.77
N MET A 209 22.29 20.62 16.87
CA MET A 209 21.32 21.65 17.27
C MET A 209 21.53 22.94 16.47
N SER A 210 20.45 23.70 16.27
CA SER A 210 20.53 25.06 15.74
C SER A 210 21.22 26.00 16.73
N GLU A 211 21.53 27.21 16.25
CA GLU A 211 21.79 28.33 17.14
C GLU A 211 20.52 28.66 17.95
N MET A 212 20.73 29.14 19.17
CA MET A 212 19.62 29.55 20.05
C MET A 212 19.01 30.82 19.49
N LEU A 213 17.70 30.78 19.22
CA LEU A 213 16.93 31.91 18.78
C LEU A 213 16.23 32.53 19.99
N THR A 214 16.49 33.81 20.24
CA THR A 214 15.86 34.58 21.32
C THR A 214 14.96 35.65 20.71
N VAL A 215 13.69 35.65 21.11
CA VAL A 215 12.67 36.56 20.57
C VAL A 215 11.78 37.06 21.70
N THR A 216 11.33 38.30 21.63
CA THR A 216 10.27 38.80 22.53
C THR A 216 8.91 38.42 21.98
N ILE A 217 8.05 37.84 22.82
CA ILE A 217 6.70 37.43 22.42
C ILE A 217 5.90 38.71 22.08
N PRO A 218 5.36 38.83 20.86
CA PRO A 218 4.59 39.99 20.44
C PRO A 218 3.29 40.03 21.25
N GLY A 219 3.17 41.08 22.07
CA GLY A 219 1.95 41.43 22.79
C GLY A 219 1.07 42.41 22.06
#